data_AF-A0A1G3E1X9-F1
#
_entry.id   AF-A0A1G3E1X9-F1
#
_cell.length_a   1.000
_cell.length_b   1.000
_cell.length_c   1.000
_cell.angle_alpha   90.00
_cell.angle_beta   90.00
_cell.angle_gamma   90.00
#
_symmetry.space_group_name_H-M   'P 1'
#
loop_
_entity.id
_entity.type
_entity.pdbx_description
1 polymer ?
#
loop_
_entity_poly.entity_id
_entity_poly.type
_entity_poly.pdbx_seq_one_letter_code
_entity_poly.pdbx_strand_id
1 'polypeptide(L)'
;MKSAIRPTQAALFATLLLASSIFMAFMGMSASGYFVPAVCLFLQAVLLWRGRAFKLFEWVMLLNQLSGLVLILMLWLGDGLGDLKLDIAGAMLLLNLLTGGPLMSLLSIAILGSLRLSKPLPEWFQARA
;
A
#
# COMPACT_ATOMS: atom_id res chain seq x y z
N MET A 1 -14.64 -0.54 -27.62
CA MET A 1 -14.09 -0.90 -26.29
C MET A 1 -14.91 -2.05 -25.71
N LYS A 2 -14.37 -3.26 -25.61
CA LYS A 2 -15.07 -4.34 -24.87
C LYS A 2 -15.21 -3.87 -23.43
N SER A 3 -16.43 -3.81 -22.91
CA SER A 3 -16.68 -3.63 -21.48
C SER A 3 -16.11 -4.85 -20.76
N ALA A 4 -14.82 -4.81 -20.44
CA ALA A 4 -14.19 -5.80 -19.59
C ALA A 4 -14.90 -5.71 -18.22
N ILE A 5 -15.68 -6.74 -17.91
CA ILE A 5 -16.30 -6.92 -16.60
C ILE A 5 -15.17 -6.88 -15.57
N ARG A 6 -15.33 -6.07 -14.51
CA ARG A 6 -14.32 -5.96 -13.47
C ARG A 6 -14.14 -7.31 -12.79
N PRO A 7 -12.90 -7.82 -12.64
CA PRO A 7 -12.68 -9.06 -11.91
C PRO A 7 -13.01 -8.85 -10.43
N THR A 8 -13.58 -9.89 -9.80
CA THR A 8 -13.97 -9.87 -8.38
C THR A 8 -12.80 -9.49 -7.47
N GLN A 9 -11.58 -9.92 -7.79
CA GLN A 9 -10.37 -9.56 -7.04
C GLN A 9 -10.12 -8.05 -7.02
N ALA A 10 -10.25 -7.36 -8.16
CA ALA A 10 -10.07 -5.90 -8.22
C ALA A 10 -11.15 -5.17 -7.41
N ALA A 11 -12.39 -5.64 -7.44
CA ALA A 11 -13.46 -5.08 -6.62
C ALA A 11 -13.21 -5.29 -5.12
N LEU A 12 -12.85 -6.51 -4.71
CA LEU A 12 -12.61 -6.87 -3.32
C LEU A 12 -11.43 -6.08 -2.74
N PHE A 13 -10.29 -6.07 -3.41
CA PHE A 13 -9.12 -5.32 -2.94
C PHE A 13 -9.34 -3.81 -2.95
N ALA A 14 -10.06 -3.26 -3.94
CA ALA A 14 -10.39 -1.84 -3.93
C ALA A 14 -11.30 -1.47 -2.76
N THR A 15 -12.29 -2.31 -2.44
CA THR A 15 -13.15 -2.12 -1.27
C THR A 15 -12.36 -2.21 0.03
N LEU A 16 -11.44 -3.16 0.16
CA LEU A 16 -10.58 -3.28 1.34
C LEU A 16 -9.65 -2.07 1.52
N LEU A 17 -9.04 -1.58 0.42
CA LEU A 17 -8.22 -0.36 0.44
C LEU A 17 -9.07 0.87 0.82
N LEU A 18 -10.29 0.97 0.31
CA LEU A 18 -11.22 2.05 0.66
C LEU A 18 -11.63 2.00 2.13
N ALA A 19 -12.00 0.82 2.65
CA ALA A 19 -12.31 0.64 4.06
C ALA A 19 -11.12 0.99 4.96
N SER A 20 -9.92 0.57 4.55
CA SER A 20 -8.67 0.90 5.25
C SER A 20 -8.38 2.40 5.23
N SER A 21 -8.66 3.08 4.11
CA SER A 21 -8.55 4.53 4.00
C SER A 21 -9.47 5.25 4.97
N ILE A 22 -10.75 4.86 5.04
CA ILE A 22 -11.73 5.42 5.98
C ILE A 22 -11.28 5.20 7.43
N PHE A 23 -10.80 3.99 7.74
CA PHE A 23 -10.27 3.68 9.05
C PHE A 23 -9.05 4.54 9.41
N MET A 24 -8.09 4.71 8.49
CA MET A 24 -6.95 5.60 8.72
C MET A 24 -7.36 7.07 8.86
N ALA A 25 -8.36 7.54 8.11
CA ALA A 25 -8.89 8.89 8.25
C ALA A 25 -9.53 9.08 9.64
N PHE A 26 -10.25 8.07 10.13
CA PHE A 26 -10.79 8.06 11.49
C PHE A 26 -9.67 8.14 12.53
N MET A 27 -8.61 7.33 12.39
CA MET A 27 -7.42 7.42 13.25
C MET A 27 -6.70 8.78 13.15
N GLY A 28 -6.80 9.43 11.98
CA GLY A 28 -6.30 10.78 11.71
C GLY A 28 -6.85 11.84 12.65
N MET A 29 -8.08 11.64 13.14
CA MET A 29 -8.69 12.54 14.14
C MET A 29 -7.96 12.49 15.50
N SER A 30 -7.31 11.37 15.81
CA SER A 30 -6.51 11.20 17.04
C SER A 30 -5.04 11.56 16.84
N ALA A 31 -4.48 11.28 15.66
CA ALA A 31 -3.12 11.69 15.29
C ALA A 31 -3.04 12.06 13.81
N SER A 32 -2.70 13.31 13.54
CA SER A 32 -2.72 13.90 12.18
C SER A 32 -1.86 13.16 11.16
N GLY A 33 -0.82 12.46 11.62
CA GLY A 33 0.05 11.62 10.78
C GLY A 33 -0.70 10.53 10.00
N TYR A 34 -1.90 10.10 10.44
CA TYR A 34 -2.68 9.08 9.73
C TYR A 34 -3.51 9.61 8.55
N PHE A 35 -3.64 10.92 8.36
CA PHE A 35 -4.33 11.45 7.17
C PHE A 35 -3.56 11.16 5.88
N VAL A 36 -2.22 11.18 5.93
CA VAL A 36 -1.36 10.88 4.79
C VAL A 36 -1.58 9.45 4.26
N PRO A 37 -1.45 8.39 5.09
CA PRO A 37 -1.73 7.03 4.62
C PRO A 37 -3.20 6.84 4.22
N ALA A 38 -4.15 7.55 4.86
CA ALA A 38 -5.56 7.51 4.45
C ALA A 38 -5.75 7.97 3.00
N VAL A 39 -5.16 9.10 2.63
CA VAL A 39 -5.20 9.63 1.25
C VAL A 39 -4.50 8.68 0.29
N CYS A 40 -3.32 8.15 0.66
CA CYS A 40 -2.60 7.20 -0.19
C CYS A 40 -3.41 5.92 -0.45
N LEU A 41 -4.02 5.33 0.59
CA LEU A 41 -4.91 4.17 0.47
C LEU A 41 -6.12 4.46 -0.43
N PHE A 42 -6.72 5.65 -0.30
CA PHE A 42 -7.83 6.07 -1.16
C PHE A 42 -7.41 6.15 -2.62
N LEU A 43 -6.27 6.80 -2.91
CA LEU A 43 -5.74 6.91 -4.27
C LEU A 43 -5.45 5.52 -4.86
N GLN A 44 -4.87 4.61 -4.08
CA GLN A 44 -4.61 3.23 -4.49
C GLN A 44 -5.90 2.45 -4.76
N ALA A 45 -6.95 2.64 -3.94
CA ALA A 45 -8.27 2.08 -4.19
C ALA A 45 -8.85 2.58 -5.52
N VAL A 46 -8.75 3.89 -5.80
CA VAL A 46 -9.23 4.50 -7.05
C VAL A 46 -8.45 3.99 -8.26
N LEU A 47 -7.13 3.92 -8.18
CA LEU A 47 -6.27 3.41 -9.25
C LEU A 47 -6.62 1.96 -9.60
N LEU A 48 -6.77 1.11 -8.59
CA LEU A 48 -7.17 -0.28 -8.76
C LEU A 48 -8.59 -0.41 -9.33
N TRP A 49 -9.55 0.36 -8.80
CA TRP A 49 -10.93 0.39 -9.26
C TRP A 49 -11.06 0.78 -10.74
N ARG A 50 -10.20 1.69 -11.19
CA ARG A 50 -10.14 2.13 -12.59
C ARG A 50 -9.25 1.26 -13.47
N GLY A 51 -8.39 0.41 -12.88
CA GLY A 51 -7.40 -0.39 -13.61
C GLY A 51 -6.36 0.46 -14.32
N ARG A 52 -5.94 1.59 -13.72
CA ARG A 52 -5.00 2.54 -14.35
C ARG A 52 -3.71 2.68 -13.57
N ALA A 53 -2.67 3.18 -14.25
CA ALA A 53 -1.37 3.50 -13.68
C ALA A 53 -0.71 2.32 -12.95
N PHE A 54 -0.71 1.14 -13.58
CA PHE A 54 -0.21 -0.12 -13.03
C PHE A 54 1.16 0.01 -12.34
N LYS A 55 2.14 0.61 -13.03
CA LYS A 55 3.49 0.79 -12.47
C LYS A 55 3.48 1.64 -11.20
N LEU A 56 2.71 2.72 -11.17
CA LEU A 56 2.61 3.57 -9.97
C LEU A 56 1.96 2.82 -8.81
N PHE A 57 0.87 2.09 -9.09
CA PHE A 57 0.20 1.23 -8.12
C PHE A 57 1.17 0.21 -7.50
N GLU A 58 1.90 -0.52 -8.35
CA GLU A 58 2.88 -1.53 -7.92
C GLU A 58 4.05 -0.90 -7.15
N TRP A 59 4.63 0.19 -7.64
CA TRP A 59 5.77 0.84 -6.98
C TRP A 59 5.45 1.35 -5.58
N VAL A 60 4.28 1.96 -5.39
CA VAL A 60 3.86 2.42 -4.07
C VAL A 60 3.74 1.24 -3.09
N MET A 61 3.16 0.11 -3.53
CA MET A 61 3.06 -1.09 -2.70
C MET A 61 4.43 -1.68 -2.36
N LEU A 62 5.35 -1.73 -3.33
CA LEU A 62 6.71 -2.23 -3.12
C LEU A 62 7.51 -1.34 -2.15
N LEU A 63 7.45 -0.02 -2.32
CA LEU A 63 8.10 0.92 -1.42
C LEU A 63 7.53 0.84 0.00
N ASN A 64 6.22 0.69 0.12
CA ASN A 64 5.57 0.48 1.42
C ASN A 64 6.05 -0.81 2.08
N GLN A 65 6.15 -1.91 1.32
CA GLN A 65 6.58 -3.20 1.84
C GLN A 65 8.06 -3.18 2.26
N LEU A 66 8.94 -2.61 1.44
CA LEU A 66 10.35 -2.51 1.74
C LEU A 66 10.58 -1.62 2.98
N SER A 67 9.93 -0.46 3.04
CA SER A 67 10.04 0.41 4.22
C SER A 67 9.52 -0.26 5.49
N GLY A 68 8.39 -0.98 5.42
CA GLY A 68 7.86 -1.75 6.55
C GLY A 68 8.79 -2.87 7.00
N LEU A 69 9.38 -3.62 6.06
CA LEU A 69 10.36 -4.68 6.38
C LEU A 69 11.63 -4.11 7.01
N VAL A 70 12.20 -3.05 6.44
CA VAL A 70 13.39 -2.41 7.02
C VAL A 70 13.07 -1.84 8.39
N LEU A 71 11.89 -1.24 8.59
CA LEU A 71 11.46 -0.76 9.89
C LEU A 71 11.40 -1.90 10.92
N ILE A 72 10.77 -3.03 10.57
CA ILE A 72 10.72 -4.21 11.46
C ILE A 72 12.12 -4.70 11.79
N LEU A 73 13.00 -4.81 10.80
CA LEU A 73 14.39 -5.21 11.00
C LEU A 73 15.10 -4.24 11.94
N MET A 74 14.99 -2.93 11.70
CA MET A 74 15.61 -1.93 12.57
C MET A 74 15.07 -1.99 13.98
N LEU A 75 13.78 -2.21 14.20
CA LEU A 75 13.21 -2.34 15.55
C LEU A 75 13.63 -3.65 16.24
N TRP A 76 13.85 -4.72 15.46
CA TRP A 76 14.23 -6.04 15.97
C TRP A 76 15.73 -6.18 16.24
N LEU A 77 16.58 -5.62 15.38
CA LEU A 77 18.02 -5.53 15.61
C LEU A 77 18.23 -4.78 16.94
N GLY A 78 19.05 -5.33 17.83
CA GLY A 78 19.36 -4.73 19.13
C GLY A 78 20.12 -3.41 19.03
N ASP A 79 20.91 -3.06 20.04
CA ASP A 79 21.54 -1.74 20.13
C ASP A 79 22.85 -1.60 19.35
N GLY A 80 23.20 -2.58 18.52
CA GLY A 80 24.47 -2.61 17.79
C GLY A 80 24.69 -1.45 16.79
N LEU A 81 23.64 -0.70 16.44
CA LEU A 81 23.68 0.44 15.52
C LEU A 81 23.56 1.81 16.22
N GLY A 82 23.36 1.86 17.54
CA GLY A 82 23.22 3.10 18.31
C GLY A 82 22.16 4.06 17.71
N ASP A 83 22.50 5.34 17.63
CA ASP A 83 21.59 6.41 17.17
C ASP A 83 21.22 6.29 15.68
N LEU A 84 22.10 5.73 14.85
CA LEU A 84 21.86 5.55 13.41
C LEU A 84 20.62 4.67 13.15
N LYS A 85 20.33 3.73 14.06
CA LYS A 85 19.13 2.89 14.04
C LYS A 85 17.86 3.73 14.08
N LEU A 86 17.83 4.76 14.94
CA LEU A 86 16.68 5.61 15.14
C LEU A 86 16.42 6.49 13.91
N ASP A 87 17.49 7.01 13.29
CA ASP A 87 17.40 7.79 12.06
C ASP A 87 16.83 6.95 10.91
N ILE A 88 17.36 5.72 10.72
CA ILE A 88 16.87 4.81 9.68
C ILE A 88 15.41 4.41 9.96
N ALA A 89 15.08 4.04 11.20
CA ALA A 89 13.72 3.69 11.59
C ALA A 89 12.75 4.87 11.37
N GLY A 90 13.14 6.08 11.73
CA GLY A 90 12.37 7.30 11.49
C GLY A 90 12.12 7.55 10.01
N ALA A 91 13.16 7.47 9.19
CA ALA A 91 13.04 7.64 7.74
C ALA A 91 12.13 6.56 7.11
N MET A 92 12.29 5.29 7.52
CA MET A 92 11.45 4.19 7.03
C MET A 92 10.01 4.30 7.51
N LEU A 93 9.77 4.76 8.73
CA LEU A 93 8.43 5.03 9.24
C LEU A 93 7.72 6.11 8.40
N LEU A 94 8.42 7.22 8.11
CA LEU A 94 7.89 8.29 7.26
C LEU A 94 7.59 7.79 5.85
N LEU A 95 8.52 7.05 5.23
CA LEU A 95 8.30 6.45 3.91
C LEU A 95 7.14 5.47 3.92
N ASN A 96 7.00 4.65 4.97
CA ASN A 96 5.89 3.72 5.12
C ASN A 96 4.56 4.47 5.21
N LEU A 97 4.46 5.50 6.05
CA LEU A 97 3.27 6.35 6.15
C LEU A 97 2.90 7.04 4.83
N LEU A 98 3.89 7.59 4.12
CA LEU A 98 3.71 8.24 2.81
C LEU A 98 3.18 7.28 1.74
N THR A 99 3.46 5.98 1.89
CA THR A 99 3.10 4.94 0.91
C THR A 99 1.88 4.11 1.33
N GLY A 100 1.14 4.55 2.35
CA GLY A 100 -0.13 3.92 2.78
C GLY A 100 -0.10 3.32 4.19
N GLY A 101 1.03 3.40 4.87
CA GLY A 101 1.19 3.00 6.27
C GLY A 101 1.14 1.48 6.48
N PRO A 102 0.95 1.04 7.73
CA PRO A 102 1.00 -0.38 8.09
C PRO A 102 -0.13 -1.21 7.47
N LEU A 103 -1.33 -0.63 7.27
CA LEU A 103 -2.43 -1.35 6.60
C LEU A 103 -2.10 -1.65 5.14
N MET A 104 -1.42 -0.73 4.44
CA MET A 104 -0.91 -1.03 3.11
C MET A 104 0.10 -2.16 3.17
N SER A 105 0.97 -2.24 4.18
CA SER A 105 1.99 -3.30 4.30
C SER A 105 1.38 -4.69 4.50
N LEU A 106 0.19 -4.75 5.11
CA LEU A 106 -0.56 -6.01 5.23
C LEU A 106 -1.24 -6.39 3.91
N LEU A 107 -1.91 -5.42 3.26
CA LEU A 107 -2.66 -5.67 2.04
C LEU A 107 -1.75 -5.90 0.82
N SER A 108 -0.59 -5.23 0.77
CA SER A 108 0.39 -5.33 -0.32
C SER A 108 0.85 -6.77 -0.53
N ILE A 109 0.99 -7.59 0.52
CA ILE A 109 1.39 -9.00 0.41
C ILE A 109 0.41 -9.76 -0.47
N ALA A 110 -0.89 -9.65 -0.13
CA ALA A 110 -1.95 -10.33 -0.88
C ALA A 110 -2.11 -9.77 -2.29
N ILE A 111 -2.03 -8.44 -2.44
CA ILE A 111 -2.25 -7.77 -3.73
C ILE A 111 -1.07 -8.00 -4.67
N LEU A 112 0.18 -7.83 -4.22
CA LEU A 112 1.38 -8.12 -5.01
C LEU A 112 1.46 -9.62 -5.33
N GLY A 113 1.09 -10.48 -4.39
CA GLY A 113 0.96 -11.92 -4.64
C GLY A 113 -0.05 -12.20 -5.77
N SER A 114 -1.22 -11.56 -5.72
CA SER A 114 -2.23 -11.67 -6.78
C SER A 114 -1.74 -11.11 -8.13
N LEU A 115 -1.01 -9.99 -8.13
CA LEU A 115 -0.43 -9.42 -9.35
C LEU A 115 0.62 -10.32 -10.01
N ARG A 116 1.37 -11.11 -9.23
CA ARG A 116 2.43 -11.98 -9.76
C ARG A 116 1.95 -13.39 -10.10
N LEU A 117 0.99 -13.90 -9.34
CA LEU A 117 0.56 -15.31 -9.42
C LEU A 117 -0.80 -15.50 -10.09
N SER A 118 -1.62 -14.45 -10.20
CA SER A 118 -2.96 -14.51 -10.81
C SER A 118 -3.00 -13.70 -12.11
N LYS A 119 -3.63 -14.24 -13.16
CA LYS A 119 -3.88 -13.54 -14.43
C LYS A 119 -4.91 -12.40 -14.40
N PRO A 120 -6.04 -12.49 -13.66
CA PRO A 120 -7.12 -11.51 -13.82
C PRO A 120 -6.77 -10.09 -13.34
N LEU A 121 -5.87 -9.94 -12.37
CA LEU A 121 -5.54 -8.63 -11.81
C LEU A 121 -4.57 -7.84 -12.74
N PRO A 122 -3.48 -8.44 -13.27
CA PRO A 122 -2.66 -7.79 -14.30
C PRO A 122 -3.44 -7.51 -15.60
N GLU A 123 -4.27 -8.43 -16.06
CA GLU A 123 -5.10 -8.26 -17.27
C GLU A 123 -6.07 -7.09 -17.12
N TRP A 124 -6.61 -6.86 -15.92
CA TRP A 124 -7.48 -5.71 -15.63
C TRP A 124 -6.79 -4.37 -15.85
N PHE A 125 -5.51 -4.26 -15.47
CA PHE A 125 -4.71 -3.08 -15.73
C PHE A 125 -4.33 -2.95 -17.21
N GLN A 126 -3.97 -4.05 -17.87
CA GLN A 126 -3.61 -4.04 -19.29
C GLN A 126 -4.78 -3.69 -20.21
N ALA A 127 -6.00 -4.14 -19.88
CA ALA A 127 -7.21 -3.84 -20.65
C ALA A 127 -7.61 -2.35 -20.62
N ARG A 128 -6.97 -1.54 -19.75
CA ARG A 128 -7.32 -0.13 -19.49
C ARG A 128 -6.11 0.81 -19.47
N ALA A 129 -4.94 0.31 -19.86
CA ALA A 129 -3.71 1.07 -20.09
C ALA A 129 -3.81 1.87 -21.40
#